data_AF-A0A931RD34-F1
#
_entry.id   AF-A0A931RD34-F1
#
_cell.length_a   1.000
_cell.length_b   1.000
_cell.length_c   1.000
_cell.angle_alpha   90.00
_cell.angle_beta   90.00
_cell.angle_gamma   90.00
#
_symmetry.space_group_name_H-M   'P 1'
#
loop_
_entity.id
_entity.type
_entity.pdbx_description
1 polymer ?
#
loop_
_entity_poly.entity_id
_entity_poly.type
_entity_poly.pdbx_seq_one_letter_code
_entity_poly.pdbx_strand_id
1 'polypeptide(L)'
;MDLYAQAAARIIKEQQEIIGPIALEQAKKVDGLSVTSADDVKISGDKKDVLSKLVSQYAQLFGRASVEVCKEAFSPFSDKIPAAEVPDILKN
;
A
#
# COMPACT_ATOMS: atom_id res chain seq x y z
N MET A 1 5.51 14.53 1.04
CA MET A 1 4.34 13.69 0.66
C MET A 1 3.43 13.50 1.85
N ASP A 2 2.14 13.31 1.61
CA ASP A 2 1.17 12.88 2.62
C ASP A 2 1.61 11.56 3.28
N LEU A 3 1.27 11.34 4.56
CA LEU A 3 1.72 10.17 5.33
C LEU A 3 1.21 8.84 4.74
N TYR A 4 -0.02 8.83 4.22
CA TYR A 4 -0.61 7.64 3.58
C TYR A 4 0.03 7.41 2.21
N ALA A 5 0.35 8.47 1.47
CA ALA A 5 1.13 8.36 0.25
C ALA A 5 2.54 7.79 0.50
N GLN A 6 3.20 8.17 1.59
CA GLN A 6 4.48 7.57 2.01
C GLN A 6 4.33 6.09 2.36
N ALA A 7 3.26 5.73 3.07
CA ALA A 7 2.95 4.34 3.39
C ALA A 7 2.70 3.51 2.12
N ALA A 8 1.88 4.02 1.19
CA ALA A 8 1.64 3.39 -0.11
C ALA A 8 2.93 3.23 -0.92
N ALA A 9 3.77 4.28 -1.00
CA ALA A 9 5.07 4.22 -1.67
C ALA A 9 5.97 3.13 -1.08
N ARG A 10 6.04 3.03 0.25
CA ARG A 10 6.81 1.99 0.94
C ARG A 10 6.27 0.59 0.63
N ILE A 11 4.95 0.39 0.69
CA ILE A 11 4.29 -0.88 0.34
C ILE A 11 4.63 -1.28 -1.11
N ILE A 12 4.48 -0.35 -2.07
CA ILE A 12 4.77 -0.61 -3.49
C ILE A 12 6.23 -1.03 -3.66
N LYS A 13 7.16 -0.34 -2.97
CA LYS A 13 8.59 -0.65 -3.05
C LYS A 13 8.92 -2.05 -2.53
N GLU A 14 8.43 -2.41 -1.35
CA GLU A 14 8.68 -3.73 -0.77
C GLU A 14 8.05 -4.84 -1.63
N GLN A 15 6.83 -4.62 -2.15
CA GLN A 15 6.23 -5.55 -3.10
C GLN A 15 7.08 -5.67 -4.36
N GLN A 16 7.59 -4.58 -4.91
CA GLN A 16 8.44 -4.60 -6.10
C GLN A 16 9.73 -5.41 -5.89
N GLU A 17 10.29 -5.44 -4.68
CA GLU A 17 11.46 -6.28 -4.35
C GLU A 17 11.12 -7.78 -4.34
N ILE A 18 9.87 -8.15 -4.02
CA ILE A 18 9.42 -9.55 -3.95
C ILE A 18 8.87 -10.05 -5.29
N ILE A 19 7.97 -9.28 -5.92
CA ILE A 19 7.19 -9.71 -7.10
C ILE A 19 7.68 -9.05 -8.39
N GLY A 20 8.66 -8.16 -8.30
CA GLY A 20 9.27 -7.49 -9.45
C GLY A 20 8.43 -6.32 -9.99
N PRO A 21 8.69 -5.87 -11.24
CA PRO A 21 8.15 -4.63 -11.79
C PRO A 21 6.62 -4.62 -11.90
N ILE A 22 5.98 -5.80 -11.91
CA ILE A 22 4.52 -5.94 -11.89
C ILE A 22 3.89 -5.24 -10.68
N ALA A 23 4.62 -5.08 -9.56
CA ALA A 23 4.11 -4.38 -8.39
C ALA A 23 3.62 -2.96 -8.71
N LEU A 24 4.37 -2.24 -9.56
CA LEU A 24 4.02 -0.89 -9.99
C LEU A 24 2.81 -0.89 -10.92
N GLU A 25 2.72 -1.87 -11.82
CA GLU A 25 1.58 -2.03 -12.72
C GLU A 25 0.28 -2.34 -11.97
N GLN A 26 0.36 -3.07 -10.85
CA GLN A 26 -0.79 -3.35 -10.01
C GLN A 26 -1.21 -2.14 -9.18
N ALA A 27 -0.25 -1.39 -8.63
CA ALA A 27 -0.54 -0.16 -7.89
C ALA A 27 -1.32 0.85 -8.75
N LYS A 28 -0.96 0.97 -10.03
CA LYS A 28 -1.63 1.86 -11.00
C LYS A 28 -3.09 1.50 -11.29
N LYS A 29 -3.54 0.29 -10.92
CA LYS A 29 -4.94 -0.16 -11.10
C LYS A 29 -5.83 0.20 -9.91
N VAL A 30 -5.25 0.72 -8.83
CA VAL A 30 -6.00 1.02 -7.61
C VAL A 30 -6.69 2.37 -7.76
N ASP A 31 -8.02 2.37 -7.74
CA ASP A 31 -8.80 3.60 -7.73
C ASP A 31 -8.42 4.50 -6.55
N GLY A 32 -8.22 5.79 -6.81
CA GLY A 32 -7.78 6.76 -5.81
C GLY A 32 -6.28 6.77 -5.55
N LEU A 33 -5.49 5.93 -6.25
CA LEU A 33 -4.03 5.92 -6.18
C LEU A 33 -3.43 6.33 -7.54
N SER A 34 -2.71 7.45 -7.55
CA SER A 34 -1.94 7.89 -8.71
C SER A 34 -0.46 7.61 -8.47
N VAL A 35 0.13 6.75 -9.30
CA VAL A 35 1.54 6.34 -9.19
C VAL A 35 2.25 6.52 -10.52
N THR A 36 3.29 7.36 -10.57
CA THR A 36 4.17 7.44 -11.75
C THR A 36 5.43 6.60 -11.54
N SER A 37 5.95 6.60 -10.31
CA SER A 37 7.01 5.73 -9.79
C SER A 37 6.78 5.47 -8.29
N ALA A 38 7.54 4.55 -7.68
CA ALA A 38 7.46 4.33 -6.23
C ALA A 38 7.78 5.60 -5.41
N ASP A 39 8.53 6.55 -6.00
CA ASP A 39 8.89 7.83 -5.39
C ASP A 39 7.90 8.96 -5.72
N ASP A 40 6.87 8.72 -6.54
CA ASP A 40 5.83 9.71 -6.84
C ASP A 40 4.45 9.05 -6.77
N VAL A 41 3.95 9.00 -5.53
CA VAL A 41 2.67 8.44 -5.15
C VAL A 41 1.78 9.55 -4.61
N LYS A 42 0.54 9.59 -5.09
CA LYS A 42 -0.51 10.50 -4.63
C LYS A 42 -1.78 9.72 -4.35
N ILE A 43 -2.41 10.02 -3.21
CA ILE A 43 -3.69 9.44 -2.82
C ILE A 43 -4.77 10.51 -2.92
N SER A 44 -5.90 10.12 -3.50
CA SER A 44 -7.10 10.93 -3.64
C SER A 44 -8.28 10.20 -3.02
N GLY A 45 -9.19 10.92 -2.35
CA GLY A 45 -10.36 10.34 -1.70
C GLY A 45 -10.05 9.76 -0.31
N ASP A 46 -10.70 8.65 0.02
CA ASP A 46 -10.57 7.97 1.31
C ASP A 46 -9.24 7.19 1.39
N LYS A 47 -8.32 7.67 2.23
CA LYS A 47 -6.96 7.14 2.31
C LYS A 47 -6.91 5.73 2.92
N LYS A 48 -7.80 5.43 3.85
CA LYS A 48 -7.91 4.11 4.48
C LYS A 48 -8.38 3.10 3.44
N ASP A 49 -9.43 3.43 2.69
CA ASP A 49 -9.95 2.60 1.62
C ASP A 49 -8.91 2.37 0.51
N VAL A 50 -8.20 3.42 0.08
CA VAL A 50 -7.15 3.32 -0.94
C VAL A 50 -6.03 2.37 -0.51
N LEU A 51 -5.53 2.50 0.73
CA LEU A 51 -4.53 1.56 1.25
C LEU A 51 -5.07 0.13 1.34
N SER A 52 -6.32 -0.06 1.77
CA SER A 52 -6.97 -1.38 1.81
C SER A 52 -7.03 -2.03 0.41
N LYS A 53 -7.42 -1.25 -0.60
CA LYS A 53 -7.49 -1.69 -2.00
C LYS A 53 -6.11 -2.02 -2.55
N LEU A 54 -5.08 -1.23 -2.24
CA LEU A 54 -3.70 -1.51 -2.64
C LEU A 54 -3.22 -2.87 -2.11
N VAL A 55 -3.43 -3.14 -0.83
CA VAL A 55 -3.04 -4.42 -0.24
C VAL A 55 -3.84 -5.57 -0.84
N SER A 56 -5.14 -5.36 -1.05
CA SER A 56 -6.03 -6.36 -1.67
C SER A 56 -5.61 -6.69 -3.10
N GLN A 57 -5.18 -5.70 -3.89
CA GLN A 57 -4.69 -5.87 -5.25
C GLN A 57 -3.46 -6.81 -5.29
N TYR A 58 -2.54 -6.68 -4.34
CA TYR A 58 -1.40 -7.60 -4.22
C TYR A 58 -1.81 -8.98 -3.70
N ALA A 59 -2.71 -9.03 -2.73
CA ALA A 59 -3.25 -10.26 -2.18
C ALA A 59 -3.93 -11.15 -3.25
N GLN A 60 -4.54 -10.55 -4.27
CA GLN A 60 -5.11 -11.32 -5.39
C GLN A 60 -4.07 -12.07 -6.23
N LEU A 61 -2.81 -11.64 -6.23
CA LEU A 61 -1.74 -12.28 -6.99
C LEU A 61 -0.93 -13.28 -6.16
N PHE A 62 -0.58 -12.92 -4.94
CA PHE A 62 0.37 -13.68 -4.09
C PHE A 62 -0.21 -14.09 -2.73
N GLY A 63 -1.52 -13.91 -2.56
CA GLY A 63 -2.27 -14.38 -1.40
C GLY A 63 -1.79 -13.75 -0.08
N ARG A 64 -1.76 -14.58 0.96
CA ARG A 64 -1.41 -14.13 2.31
C ARG A 64 0.02 -13.60 2.42
N ALA A 65 0.96 -14.15 1.65
CA ALA A 65 2.37 -13.71 1.70
C ALA A 65 2.50 -12.22 1.35
N SER A 66 1.80 -11.75 0.31
CA SER A 66 1.78 -10.32 -0.01
C SER A 66 1.17 -9.45 1.10
N VAL A 67 0.16 -9.95 1.83
CA VAL A 67 -0.44 -9.19 2.93
C VAL A 67 0.55 -8.99 4.08
N GLU A 68 1.32 -10.03 4.43
CA GLU A 68 2.31 -9.93 5.50
C GLU A 68 3.44 -8.95 5.13
N VAL A 69 3.93 -9.00 3.88
CA VAL A 69 4.90 -8.01 3.37
C VAL A 69 4.34 -6.58 3.46
N CYS A 70 3.07 -6.38 3.10
CA CYS A 70 2.42 -5.07 3.23
C CYS A 70 2.33 -4.60 4.69
N LYS A 71 2.05 -5.49 5.64
CA LYS A 71 2.01 -5.16 7.08
C LYS A 71 3.38 -4.75 7.60
N GLU A 72 4.42 -5.49 7.24
CA GLU A 72 5.80 -5.15 7.60
C GLU A 72 6.21 -3.79 7.01
N ALA A 73 5.87 -3.55 5.74
CA ALA A 73 6.11 -2.27 5.07
C ALA A 73 5.35 -1.10 5.74
N PHE A 74 4.15 -1.35 6.27
CA PHE A 74 3.29 -0.36 6.91
C PHE A 74 3.65 -0.09 8.37
N SER A 75 4.31 -1.02 9.07
CA SER A 75 4.63 -0.94 10.50
C SER A 75 5.18 0.44 10.96
N PRO A 76 6.13 1.09 10.24
CA PRO A 76 6.67 2.41 10.64
C PRO A 76 5.67 3.59 10.59
N PHE A 77 4.48 3.36 10.05
CA PHE A 77 3.38 4.32 9.90
C PHE A 77 2.22 4.03 10.86
N SER A 78 2.15 2.82 11.42
CA SER A 78 1.02 2.37 12.25
C SER A 78 0.78 3.26 13.47
N ASP A 79 1.83 3.70 14.16
CA ASP A 79 1.74 4.63 15.31
C ASP A 79 1.51 6.09 14.91
N LYS A 80 1.68 6.43 13.62
CA LYS A 80 1.58 7.81 13.10
C LYS A 80 0.22 8.09 12.46
N ILE A 81 -0.54 7.05 12.16
CA ILE A 81 -1.89 7.12 11.61
C ILE A 81 -2.87 6.79 12.74
N PRO A 82 -3.94 7.57 12.95
CA PRO A 82 -4.96 7.25 13.95
C PRO A 82 -5.48 5.82 13.75
N ALA A 83 -5.60 5.03 14.81
CA ALA A 83 -5.96 3.61 14.72
C ALA A 83 -7.30 3.35 13.99
N ALA A 84 -8.24 4.31 14.04
CA ALA A 84 -9.50 4.26 13.28
C ALA A 84 -9.31 4.34 11.75
N GLU A 85 -8.25 5.03 11.33
CA GLU A 85 -7.88 5.28 9.93
C GLU A 85 -6.90 4.23 9.38
N VAL A 86 -6.39 3.34 10.23
CA VAL A 86 -5.58 2.20 9.78
C VAL A 86 -6.49 1.15 9.14
N PRO A 87 -6.20 0.69 7.90
CA PRO A 87 -6.96 -0.38 7.26
C PRO A 87 -6.89 -1.68 8.06
N ASP A 88 -8.02 -2.37 8.22
CA ASP A 88 -8.06 -3.62 9.00
C ASP A 88 -7.12 -4.71 8.46
N ILE A 89 -6.91 -4.76 7.14
CA ILE A 89 -5.98 -5.69 6.50
C ILE A 89 -4.50 -5.45 6.87
N LEU A 90 -4.17 -4.25 7.36
CA LEU A 90 -2.83 -3.84 7.81
C LEU A 90 -2.66 -3.85 9.32
N LYS A 91 -3.72 -4.17 10.08
CA LYS A 91 -3.62 -4.34 11.54
C LYS A 91 -2.92 -5.66 11.84
N ASN A 92 -2.04 -5.63 12.83
CA ASN A 92 -1.45 -6.82 13.46
C ASN A 92 -2.22 -7.20 14.71
#